data_AF-A0A533WVH6-F1
#
_entry.id   AF-A0A533WVH6-F1
#
_cell.length_a   1.000
_cell.length_b   1.000
_cell.length_c   1.000
_cell.angle_alpha   90.00
_cell.angle_beta   90.00
_cell.angle_gamma   90.00
#
_symmetry.space_group_name_H-M   'P 1'
#
loop_
_entity.id
_entity.type
_entity.pdbx_description
1 polymer ?
#
loop_
_entity_poly.entity_id
_entity_poly.type
_entity_poly.pdbx_seq_one_letter_code
_entity_poly.pdbx_strand_id
1 'polypeptide(L)'
;MERILSVMEGKTISRKVNFRCKHEILRDILGYVKEQPRIKTHIMHHCNLSYTMLSFYLQLCIGMGLLVWDLSNSGALRITESGHRLFQILMMLKGGM
;
A
#
# COMPACT_ATOMS: atom_id res chain seq x y z
N MET A 1 22.17 -3.69 -54.19
CA MET A 1 21.40 -4.55 -53.27
C MET A 1 22.02 -4.43 -51.88
N GLU A 2 21.70 -3.33 -51.21
CA GLU A 2 22.10 -3.05 -49.83
C GLU A 2 21.31 -3.95 -48.88
N ARG A 3 21.99 -4.60 -47.93
CA ARG A 3 21.34 -5.33 -46.83
C ARG A 3 21.60 -4.54 -45.56
N ILE A 4 20.57 -3.81 -45.14
CA ILE A 4 20.57 -2.88 -44.01
C ILE A 4 20.80 -3.64 -42.70
N LEU A 5 21.81 -3.18 -41.95
CA LEU A 5 22.05 -3.46 -40.54
C LEU A 5 20.89 -2.91 -39.71
N SER A 6 20.11 -3.78 -39.05
CA SER A 6 19.20 -3.36 -37.98
C SER A 6 19.89 -3.59 -36.63
N VAL A 7 20.55 -2.54 -36.16
CA VAL A 7 21.02 -2.42 -34.78
C VAL A 7 19.80 -2.39 -33.88
N MET A 8 19.62 -3.42 -33.05
CA MET A 8 18.66 -3.38 -31.96
C MET A 8 19.20 -2.39 -30.91
N GLU A 9 18.74 -1.15 -30.98
CA GLU A 9 18.90 -0.18 -29.90
C GLU A 9 18.18 -0.74 -28.66
N GLY A 10 18.96 -1.24 -27.70
CA GLY A 10 18.48 -1.55 -26.37
C GLY A 10 18.00 -0.26 -25.70
N LYS A 11 16.74 0.11 -25.92
CA LYS A 11 16.03 1.04 -25.05
C LYS A 11 15.97 0.39 -23.68
N THR A 12 16.93 0.74 -22.82
CA THR A 12 16.78 0.58 -21.38
C THR A 12 15.54 1.33 -20.98
N ILE A 13 14.42 0.61 -20.85
CA ILE A 13 13.22 1.12 -20.19
C ILE A 13 13.65 1.33 -18.74
N SER A 14 14.14 2.53 -18.42
CA SER A 14 14.29 2.98 -17.05
C SER A 14 12.88 3.15 -16.50
N ARG A 15 12.22 2.03 -16.18
CA ARG A 15 11.06 2.06 -15.30
C ARG A 15 11.62 2.63 -14.00
N LYS A 16 11.32 3.89 -13.70
CA LYS A 16 11.47 4.43 -12.34
C LYS A 16 10.64 3.53 -11.43
N VAL A 17 11.27 2.50 -10.87
CA VAL A 17 10.67 1.68 -9.83
C VAL A 17 10.58 2.60 -8.63
N ASN A 18 9.40 3.17 -8.40
CA ASN A 18 9.16 3.99 -7.23
C ASN A 18 9.04 3.04 -6.04
N PHE A 19 10.16 2.81 -5.37
CA PHE A 19 10.20 1.98 -4.17
C PHE A 19 9.43 2.70 -3.05
N ARG A 20 8.24 2.18 -2.72
CA ARG A 20 7.48 2.70 -1.59
C ARG A 20 8.08 2.23 -0.28
N CYS A 21 8.34 3.17 0.61
CA CYS A 21 8.84 2.87 1.95
C CYS A 21 7.74 2.26 2.81
N LYS A 22 8.11 1.42 3.79
CA LYS A 22 7.15 0.72 4.68
C LYS A 22 6.13 1.66 5.34
N HIS A 23 6.61 2.82 5.80
CA HIS A 23 5.79 3.86 6.43
C HIS A 23 4.75 4.46 5.49
N GLU A 24 5.06 4.59 4.19
CA GLU A 24 4.11 5.09 3.20
C GLU A 24 3.00 4.07 2.95
N ILE A 25 3.38 2.79 2.85
CA ILE A 25 2.42 1.69 2.67
C ILE A 25 1.46 1.63 3.87
N LEU A 26 2.00 1.69 5.09
CA LEU A 26 1.20 1.72 6.31
C LEU A 26 0.28 2.94 6.36
N ARG A 27 0.79 4.12 6.02
CA ARG A 27 0.00 5.35 5.98
C ARG A 27 -1.17 5.24 5.00
N ASP A 28 -0.90 4.74 3.80
CA ASP A 28 -1.93 4.61 2.75
C ASP A 28 -3.01 3.59 3.17
N ILE A 29 -2.62 2.45 3.76
CA ILE A 29 -3.59 1.45 4.28
C ILE A 29 -4.44 2.05 5.40
N LEU A 30 -3.82 2.64 6.42
CA LEU A 30 -4.53 3.20 7.57
C LEU A 30 -5.41 4.38 7.16
N GLY A 31 -4.92 5.25 6.28
CA GLY A 31 -5.69 6.37 5.74
C GLY A 31 -6.92 5.93 4.95
N TYR A 32 -6.82 4.85 4.18
CA TYR A 32 -7.95 4.35 3.40
C TYR A 32 -9.03 3.66 4.24
N VAL A 33 -8.61 2.93 5.28
CA VAL A 33 -9.52 2.23 6.20
C VAL A 33 -10.11 3.17 7.25
N LYS A 34 -9.47 4.31 7.53
CA LYS A 34 -9.92 5.30 8.50
C LYS A 34 -11.32 5.84 8.20
N GLU A 35 -11.68 6.02 6.94
CA GLU A 35 -12.95 6.64 6.56
C GLU A 35 -14.15 5.72 6.78
N GLN A 36 -13.98 4.41 6.57
CA GLN A 36 -14.99 3.38 6.77
C GLN A 36 -14.36 1.99 6.68
N PRO A 37 -15.03 0.93 7.19
CA PRO A 37 -14.56 -0.43 7.00
C PRO A 37 -14.36 -0.78 5.52
N ARG A 38 -13.23 -1.44 5.19
CA ARG A 38 -12.86 -1.82 3.81
C ARG A 38 -12.49 -3.28 3.71
N ILE A 39 -12.97 -3.94 2.65
CA ILE A 39 -12.53 -5.29 2.29
C ILE A 39 -11.12 -5.28 1.69
N LYS A 40 -10.42 -6.42 1.79
CA LYS A 40 -9.05 -6.61 1.29
C LYS A 40 -8.87 -6.13 -0.15
N THR A 41 -9.78 -6.49 -1.05
CA THR A 41 -9.70 -6.14 -2.47
C THR A 41 -9.66 -4.63 -2.70
N HIS A 42 -10.48 -3.86 -1.97
CA HIS A 42 -10.49 -2.39 -2.10
C HIS A 42 -9.18 -1.79 -1.58
N ILE A 43 -8.67 -2.29 -0.46
CA ILE A 43 -7.37 -1.86 0.09
C ILE A 43 -6.25 -2.17 -0.91
N MET A 44 -6.27 -3.35 -1.53
CA MET A 44 -5.27 -3.78 -2.52
C MET A 44 -5.16 -2.80 -3.68
N HIS A 45 -6.30 -2.50 -4.30
CA HIS A 45 -6.35 -1.62 -5.47
C HIS A 45 -6.04 -0.17 -5.09
N HIS A 46 -6.56 0.32 -3.97
CA HIS A 46 -6.28 1.68 -3.51
C HIS A 46 -4.80 1.89 -3.19
N CYS A 47 -4.19 0.95 -2.47
CA CYS A 47 -2.79 1.04 -2.09
C CYS A 47 -1.83 0.58 -3.19
N ASN A 48 -2.30 0.14 -4.36
CA ASN A 48 -1.47 -0.41 -5.44
C ASN A 48 -0.48 -1.48 -4.94
N LEU A 49 -0.98 -2.46 -4.18
CA LEU A 49 -0.20 -3.56 -3.62
C LEU A 49 -0.50 -4.87 -4.36
N SER A 50 0.50 -5.74 -4.50
CA SER A 50 0.24 -7.14 -4.80
C SER A 50 -0.48 -7.82 -3.64
N TYR A 51 -1.20 -8.92 -3.92
CA TYR A 51 -1.89 -9.68 -2.88
C TYR A 51 -0.95 -10.13 -1.76
N THR A 52 0.25 -10.62 -2.09
CA THR A 52 1.25 -11.09 -1.12
C THR A 52 1.71 -9.95 -0.21
N MET A 53 2.01 -8.78 -0.79
CA MET A 53 2.40 -7.61 0.02
C MET A 53 1.24 -7.15 0.90
N LEU A 54 0.04 -7.04 0.35
CA LEU A 54 -1.13 -6.67 1.14
C LEU A 54 -1.34 -7.64 2.30
N SER A 55 -1.30 -8.95 2.06
CA SER A 55 -1.49 -9.97 3.09
C SER A 55 -0.50 -9.79 4.24
N PHE A 56 0.79 -9.60 3.93
CA PHE A 56 1.82 -9.32 4.92
C PHE A 56 1.52 -8.06 5.74
N TYR A 57 1.20 -6.94 5.10
CA TYR A 57 0.92 -5.70 5.81
C TYR A 57 -0.37 -5.75 6.63
N LEU A 58 -1.40 -6.45 6.16
CA LEU A 58 -2.63 -6.64 6.93
C LEU A 58 -2.39 -7.51 8.16
N GLN A 59 -1.63 -8.60 8.03
CA GLN A 59 -1.23 -9.42 9.17
C GLN A 59 -0.43 -8.61 10.19
N LEU A 60 0.50 -7.77 9.73
CA LEU A 60 1.27 -6.88 10.58
C LEU A 60 0.35 -5.87 11.31
N CYS A 61 -0.53 -5.18 10.58
CA CYS A 61 -1.46 -4.22 11.17
C CYS A 61 -2.42 -4.86 12.19
N ILE A 62 -2.92 -6.07 11.92
CA ILE A 62 -3.79 -6.80 12.83
C ILE A 62 -3.00 -7.26 14.06
N GLY A 63 -1.80 -7.83 13.86
CA GLY A 63 -0.93 -8.30 14.94
C GLY A 63 -0.48 -7.18 15.88
N MET A 64 -0.32 -5.95 15.37
CA MET A 64 -0.04 -4.75 16.16
C MET A 64 -1.30 -4.07 16.73
N GLY A 65 -2.49 -4.61 16.49
CA GLY A 65 -3.75 -4.06 16.97
C GLY A 65 -4.14 -2.73 16.33
N LEU A 66 -3.66 -2.43 15.12
CA LEU A 66 -3.98 -1.21 14.37
C LEU A 66 -5.26 -1.35 13.54
N LEU A 67 -5.55 -2.58 13.10
CA LEU A 67 -6.75 -2.95 12.36
C LEU A 67 -7.42 -4.14 13.04
N VAL A 68 -8.74 -4.22 12.94
CA VAL A 68 -9.53 -5.36 13.40
C VAL A 68 -10.55 -5.74 12.33
N TRP A 69 -10.97 -7.01 12.33
CA TRP A 69 -12.07 -7.45 11.50
C TRP A 69 -13.37 -6.80 11.95
N ASP A 70 -14.15 -6.32 10.99
CA ASP A 70 -15.48 -5.80 11.25
C ASP A 70 -16.48 -6.96 11.34
N LEU A 71 -17.07 -7.15 12.51
CA LEU A 71 -18.01 -8.25 12.76
C LEU A 71 -19.36 -8.03 12.05
N SER A 72 -19.69 -6.78 11.74
CA SER A 72 -20.93 -6.41 11.05
C SER A 72 -20.83 -6.56 9.53
N ASN A 73 -19.62 -6.60 8.98
CA ASN A 73 -19.37 -6.69 7.55
C ASN A 73 -18.27 -7.72 7.27
N SER A 74 -18.71 -8.94 6.93
CA SER A 74 -17.82 -10.09 6.73
C SER A 74 -16.69 -9.76 5.75
N GLY A 75 -15.45 -9.87 6.24
CA GLY A 75 -14.24 -9.64 5.45
C GLY A 75 -13.80 -8.18 5.30
N ALA A 76 -14.50 -7.23 5.93
CA ALA A 76 -14.05 -5.85 6.03
C ALA A 76 -13.13 -5.65 7.26
N LEU A 77 -12.22 -4.70 7.16
CA LEU A 77 -11.31 -4.28 8.22
C LEU A 77 -11.68 -2.88 8.66
N ARG A 78 -11.69 -2.65 9.97
CA ARG A 78 -11.90 -1.36 10.64
C ARG A 78 -10.61 -0.93 11.32
N ILE A 79 -10.33 0.36 11.31
CA ILE A 79 -9.22 0.95 12.04
C ILE A 79 -9.49 0.97 13.56
N THR A 80 -8.46 0.74 14.37
CA THR A 80 -8.55 0.90 15.82
C THR A 80 -8.09 2.28 16.25
N GLU A 81 -8.30 2.62 17.52
CA GLU A 81 -7.74 3.82 18.15
C GLU A 81 -6.19 3.88 18.00
N SER A 82 -5.49 2.76 18.23
CA SER A 82 -4.04 2.67 18.03
C SER A 82 -3.65 2.91 16.57
N GLY A 83 -4.45 2.41 15.62
CA GLY A 83 -4.28 2.66 14.19
C GLY A 83 -4.41 4.14 13.84
N HIS A 84 -5.40 4.83 14.40
CA HIS A 84 -5.58 6.27 14.22
C HIS A 84 -4.38 7.08 14.71
N ARG A 85 -3.86 6.77 15.90
CA ARG A 85 -2.68 7.44 16.46
C ARG A 85 -1.45 7.27 15.59
N LEU A 86 -1.18 6.04 15.15
CA LEU A 86 -0.05 5.79 14.24
C LEU A 86 -0.22 6.54 12.92
N PHE A 87 -1.44 6.55 12.34
CA PHE A 87 -1.71 7.31 11.13
C PHE A 87 -1.38 8.81 11.28
N GLN A 88 -1.77 9.43 12.40
CA GLN A 88 -1.44 10.82 12.69
C GLN A 88 0.08 11.06 12.75
N ILE A 89 0.83 10.18 13.41
CA ILE A 89 2.31 10.25 13.47
C ILE A 89 2.90 10.15 12.05
N LEU A 90 2.42 9.20 11.24
CA LEU A 90 2.88 9.02 9.86
C LEU A 90 2.59 10.24 8.97
N MET A 91 1.51 10.98 9.23
CA MET A 91 1.20 12.23 8.53
C MET A 91 2.16 13.35 8.92
N MET A 92 2.55 13.45 10.19
CA MET A 92 3.52 14.43 10.67
C MET A 92 4.92 14.18 10.07
N LEU A 93 5.32 12.91 9.93
CA LEU A 93 6.60 12.55 9.30
C LEU A 93 6.69 12.95 7.82
N LYS A 94 5.56 13.08 7.13
CA LYS A 94 5.53 13.55 5.73
C LYS A 94 5.72 15.06 5.60
N GLY A 95 5.39 15.83 6.65
CA GLY A 95 5.46 17.30 6.67
C GLY A 95 6.81 17.89 7.05
N GLY A 96 7.84 17.05 7.25
CA GLY A 96 9.19 17.46 7.61
C GLY A 96 10.19 17.28 6.46
N MET A 97 9.94 17.88 5.30
CA MET A 97 10.91 18.15 4.23
C MET A 97 10.48 19.40 3.48
#